data_AF-W0LBT5-F1
#
_entry.id   AF-W0LBT5-F1
#
_cell.length_a   1.000
_cell.length_b   1.000
_cell.length_c   1.000
_cell.angle_alpha   90.00
_cell.angle_beta   90.00
_cell.angle_gamma   90.00
#
_symmetry.space_group_name_H-M   'P 1'
#
loop_
_entity.id
_entity.type
_entity.pdbx_description
1 polymer ?
#
loop_
_entity_poly.entity_id
_entity_poly.type
_entity_poly.pdbx_seq_one_letter_code
_entity_poly.pdbx_strand_id
1 'polypeptide(L)'
;MKKNLIAFYLSLLAASALPLGAQAAAFNTPTDVSIAPTLSHDTLQQLPWRPIVPPASERIEITASSPQVNQGDIQGSVAAFTLPADRGSLEITLDSLVNDRSVYSPSVVVLDEQLRPAAFYPSSYFAYKQAGVMSGDRLEGTMKLTPALGQKQIYLLVYTTRQDLAATTQLLDPAKAYALGVGNAAPNIPDPIAHHSSTGALNLKVKSEQNMGSVMIGLPMTTSTAPAPVVVGSATPAVAAAPVAAPAPAAPAEPMLNDTEAYFNNGIKQAVKAGDIDKALKLMNEAEKLGSTTARETFIGSVKGKG
;
A
#
# COMPACT_ATOMS: atom_id res chain seq x y z
N MET A 1 -46.93 0.07 80.41
CA MET A 1 -47.94 0.88 79.69
C MET A 1 -47.66 0.81 78.19
N LYS A 2 -48.67 0.45 77.39
CA LYS A 2 -48.61 0.28 75.93
C LYS A 2 -48.75 1.63 75.20
N LYS A 3 -48.06 1.77 74.06
CA LYS A 3 -48.49 2.48 72.81
C LYS A 3 -47.32 2.37 71.80
N ASN A 4 -47.33 1.41 70.88
CA ASN A 4 -47.99 1.38 69.56
C ASN A 4 -47.36 2.33 68.52
N LEU A 5 -46.80 1.79 67.43
CA LEU A 5 -47.18 2.09 66.03
C LEU A 5 -46.41 1.14 65.07
N ILE A 6 -47.10 0.22 64.37
CA ILE A 6 -47.40 0.26 62.92
C ILE A 6 -46.13 0.09 62.07
N ALA A 7 -45.76 -1.15 61.70
CA ALA A 7 -46.16 -1.86 60.47
C ALA A 7 -45.44 -1.34 59.22
N PHE A 8 -44.76 -2.21 58.48
CA PHE A 8 -45.06 -2.51 57.07
C PHE A 8 -44.20 -3.67 56.57
N TYR A 9 -44.87 -4.63 55.92
CA TYR A 9 -44.27 -5.70 55.14
C TYR A 9 -43.42 -5.12 54.00
N LEU A 10 -42.27 -5.74 53.73
CA LEU A 10 -41.68 -5.69 52.39
C LEU A 10 -41.18 -7.08 51.98
N SER A 11 -41.97 -7.68 51.11
CA SER A 11 -41.68 -8.88 50.34
C SER A 11 -40.53 -8.68 49.36
N LEU A 12 -39.67 -9.69 49.29
CA LEU A 12 -39.06 -10.29 48.09
C LEU A 12 -38.67 -9.34 46.92
N LEU A 13 -37.35 -9.20 46.72
CA LEU A 13 -36.80 -9.09 45.36
C LEU A 13 -35.47 -9.84 45.29
N ALA A 14 -35.47 -10.93 44.53
CA ALA A 14 -34.29 -11.67 44.15
C ALA A 14 -33.43 -10.82 43.21
N ALA A 15 -32.20 -10.53 43.61
CA ALA A 15 -31.17 -9.99 42.73
C ALA A 15 -30.12 -11.07 42.52
N SER A 16 -30.27 -11.81 41.42
CA SER A 16 -29.22 -12.63 40.84
C SER A 16 -28.02 -11.74 40.50
N ALA A 17 -26.96 -11.82 41.30
CA ALA A 17 -25.68 -11.22 40.99
C ALA A 17 -25.04 -12.00 39.84
N LEU A 18 -25.21 -11.50 38.62
CA LEU A 18 -24.33 -11.84 37.50
C LEU A 18 -22.99 -11.12 37.76
N PRO A 19 -21.84 -11.81 37.76
CA PRO A 19 -20.58 -11.12 37.67
C PRO A 19 -20.49 -10.52 36.26
N LEU A 20 -20.52 -9.17 36.20
CA LEU A 20 -20.01 -8.43 35.06
C LEU A 20 -18.52 -8.76 34.95
N GLY A 21 -18.19 -9.80 34.18
CA GLY A 21 -16.84 -10.01 33.69
C GLY A 21 -16.50 -8.86 32.78
N ALA A 22 -15.80 -7.86 33.30
CA ALA A 22 -15.07 -6.91 32.49
C ALA A 22 -14.04 -7.69 31.69
N GLN A 23 -14.35 -8.03 30.44
CA GLN A 23 -13.35 -8.48 29.50
C GLN A 23 -12.48 -7.27 29.16
N ALA A 24 -11.42 -7.07 29.94
CA ALA A 24 -10.27 -6.33 29.48
C ALA A 24 -9.67 -7.15 28.34
N ALA A 25 -10.00 -6.80 27.09
CA ALA A 25 -9.32 -7.36 25.93
C ALA A 25 -7.86 -6.93 26.00
N ALA A 26 -7.00 -7.83 26.47
CA ALA A 26 -5.56 -7.67 26.38
C ALA A 26 -5.20 -7.76 24.89
N PHE A 27 -5.06 -6.61 24.23
CA PHE A 27 -4.60 -6.47 22.85
C PHE A 27 -3.11 -6.85 22.77
N ASN A 28 -2.80 -8.15 22.87
CA ASN A 28 -1.43 -8.61 23.05
C ASN A 28 -0.68 -8.96 21.75
N THR A 29 -1.32 -8.97 20.57
CA THR A 29 -0.61 -9.17 19.29
C THR A 29 -1.36 -8.51 18.11
N PRO A 30 -0.69 -7.67 17.29
CA PRO A 30 -1.30 -6.89 16.19
C PRO A 30 -1.60 -7.70 14.92
N THR A 31 -2.11 -8.93 15.08
CA THR A 31 -2.38 -9.86 13.98
C THR A 31 -3.64 -10.70 14.19
N ASP A 32 -4.39 -10.47 15.27
CA ASP A 32 -5.68 -11.16 15.40
C ASP A 32 -6.69 -10.53 14.44
N VAL A 33 -6.91 -11.21 13.32
CA VAL A 33 -7.85 -10.78 12.30
C VAL A 33 -9.31 -10.98 12.75
N SER A 34 -9.55 -11.76 13.81
CA SER A 34 -10.89 -12.03 14.34
C SER A 34 -11.53 -10.80 14.99
N ILE A 35 -10.72 -9.84 15.41
CA ILE A 35 -11.17 -8.55 15.96
C ILE A 35 -11.22 -7.44 14.89
N ALA A 36 -10.86 -7.74 13.65
CA ALA A 36 -10.92 -6.78 12.56
C ALA A 36 -12.39 -6.53 12.19
N PRO A 37 -12.82 -5.26 12.00
CA PRO A 37 -14.16 -4.97 11.54
C PRO A 37 -14.40 -5.58 10.15
N THR A 38 -15.51 -6.29 10.00
CA THR A 38 -15.93 -6.87 8.72
C THR A 38 -16.53 -5.80 7.82
N LEU A 39 -15.77 -5.37 6.82
CA LEU A 39 -16.23 -4.53 5.73
C LEU A 39 -16.91 -5.35 4.64
N SER A 40 -17.95 -4.79 4.02
CA SER A 40 -18.62 -5.47 2.92
C SER A 40 -17.75 -5.43 1.66
N HIS A 41 -17.84 -6.46 0.82
CA HIS A 41 -17.07 -6.51 -0.41
C HIS A 41 -17.42 -5.36 -1.36
N ASP A 42 -18.70 -4.97 -1.41
CA ASP A 42 -19.17 -3.83 -2.22
C ASP A 42 -18.53 -2.51 -1.78
N THR A 43 -18.43 -2.25 -0.47
CA THR A 43 -17.74 -1.06 0.05
C THR A 43 -16.26 -1.08 -0.33
N LEU A 44 -15.58 -2.22 -0.20
CA LEU A 44 -14.17 -2.32 -0.54
C LEU A 44 -13.91 -2.12 -2.04
N GLN A 45 -14.80 -2.58 -2.92
CA GLN A 45 -14.65 -2.38 -4.37
C GLN A 45 -14.88 -0.93 -4.82
N GLN A 46 -15.68 -0.16 -4.08
CA GLN A 46 -15.98 1.24 -4.41
C GLN A 46 -14.88 2.21 -3.95
N LEU A 47 -13.95 1.77 -3.11
CA LEU A 47 -12.86 2.62 -2.63
C LEU A 47 -11.83 2.90 -3.75
N PRO A 48 -11.35 4.16 -3.87
CA PRO A 48 -10.31 4.49 -4.84
C PRO A 48 -8.94 4.02 -4.32
N TRP A 49 -8.59 2.78 -4.65
CA TRP A 49 -7.32 2.18 -4.30
C TRP A 49 -6.15 2.85 -5.03
N ARG A 50 -5.29 3.56 -4.30
CA ARG A 50 -4.11 4.21 -4.86
C ARG A 50 -2.90 3.27 -4.85
N PRO A 51 -2.27 2.98 -6.01
CA PRO A 51 -1.08 2.14 -6.06
C PRO A 51 0.14 2.87 -5.49
N ILE A 52 0.90 2.16 -4.65
CA ILE A 52 2.15 2.62 -4.05
C ILE A 52 3.23 1.58 -4.33
N VAL A 53 4.29 1.98 -5.04
CA VAL A 53 5.36 1.07 -5.46
C VAL A 53 6.60 1.30 -4.58
N PRO A 54 7.02 0.32 -3.77
CA PRO A 54 8.20 0.47 -2.91
C PRO A 54 9.52 0.58 -3.71
N PRO A 55 10.52 1.34 -3.23
CA PRO A 55 10.48 2.17 -2.03
C PRO A 55 9.69 3.47 -2.28
N ALA A 56 8.78 3.81 -1.36
CA ALA A 56 7.93 4.99 -1.47
C ALA A 56 7.86 5.75 -0.14
N SER A 57 7.69 7.07 -0.21
CA SER A 57 7.42 7.93 0.94
C SER A 57 6.47 9.02 0.49
N GLU A 58 5.20 8.89 0.87
CA GLU A 58 4.12 9.75 0.41
C GLU A 58 3.43 10.42 1.57
N ARG A 59 3.12 11.71 1.42
CA ARG A 59 2.25 12.45 2.32
C ARG A 59 0.81 12.36 1.79
N ILE A 60 -0.12 12.05 2.67
CA ILE A 60 -1.54 11.90 2.37
C ILE A 60 -2.33 12.83 3.28
N GLU A 61 -3.15 13.67 2.69
CA GLU A 61 -4.10 14.49 3.44
C GLU A 61 -5.45 13.78 3.46
N ILE A 62 -5.92 13.43 4.66
CA ILE A 62 -7.27 12.94 4.89
C ILE A 62 -8.14 14.16 5.20
N THR A 63 -9.00 14.51 4.25
CA THR A 63 -9.89 15.66 4.33
C THR A 63 -11.36 15.19 4.30
N ALA A 64 -12.29 16.13 4.39
CA ALA A 64 -13.72 15.83 4.23
C ALA A 64 -14.10 15.40 2.80
N SER A 65 -13.24 15.64 1.80
CA SER A 65 -13.43 15.19 0.42
C SER A 65 -12.82 13.81 0.14
N SER A 66 -12.05 13.25 1.08
CA SER A 66 -11.58 11.87 0.99
C SER A 66 -12.76 10.89 1.06
N PRO A 67 -12.60 9.66 0.54
CA PRO A 67 -13.63 8.63 0.63
C PRO A 67 -14.06 8.42 2.07
N GLN A 68 -15.36 8.29 2.31
CA GLN A 68 -15.89 8.07 3.66
C GLN A 68 -16.49 6.67 3.76
N VAL A 69 -16.21 6.01 4.88
CA VAL A 69 -16.78 4.70 5.20
C VAL A 69 -17.45 4.79 6.56
N ASN A 70 -18.72 4.42 6.60
CA ASN A 70 -19.54 4.41 7.80
C ASN A 70 -20.20 3.03 7.93
N GLN A 71 -19.40 2.00 8.24
CA GLN A 71 -19.86 0.62 8.36
C GLN A 71 -19.31 -0.01 9.64
N GLY A 72 -20.22 -0.59 10.44
CA GLY A 72 -19.87 -1.13 11.76
C GLY A 72 -19.35 -0.03 12.69
N ASP A 73 -18.13 -0.20 13.18
CA ASP A 73 -17.46 0.77 14.05
C ASP A 73 -16.58 1.78 13.30
N ILE A 74 -16.36 1.55 12.00
CA ILE A 74 -15.59 2.44 11.13
C ILE A 74 -16.44 3.68 10.85
N GLN A 75 -15.86 4.86 11.08
CA GLN A 75 -16.52 6.12 10.81
C GLN A 75 -15.53 7.17 10.29
N GLY A 76 -15.94 7.89 9.25
CA GLY A 76 -15.23 9.06 8.74
C GLY A 76 -14.41 8.78 7.49
N SER A 77 -13.46 9.66 7.22
CA SER A 77 -12.64 9.61 6.01
C SER A 77 -11.57 8.52 6.11
N VAL A 78 -11.35 7.81 5.00
CA VAL A 78 -10.42 6.68 4.89
C VAL A 78 -9.41 6.89 3.78
N ALA A 79 -8.28 6.19 3.86
CA ALA A 79 -7.27 6.14 2.82
C ALA A 79 -7.01 4.69 2.41
N ALA A 80 -7.08 4.41 1.11
CA ALA A 80 -7.02 3.07 0.54
C ALA A 80 -5.82 2.97 -0.42
N PHE A 81 -4.94 2.00 -0.19
CA PHE A 81 -3.70 1.83 -0.94
C PHE A 81 -3.53 0.41 -1.45
N THR A 82 -2.89 0.26 -2.60
CA THR A 82 -2.46 -1.03 -3.15
C THR A 82 -0.94 -1.12 -3.16
N LEU A 83 -0.41 -2.25 -2.68
CA LEU A 83 1.02 -2.49 -2.57
C LEU A 83 1.39 -3.77 -3.32
N PRO A 84 2.46 -3.77 -4.13
CA PRO A 84 2.95 -4.98 -4.77
C PRO A 84 3.48 -5.96 -3.71
N ALA A 85 3.05 -7.20 -3.80
CA ALA A 85 3.35 -8.30 -2.89
C ALA A 85 4.33 -9.33 -3.47
N ASP A 86 4.70 -9.16 -4.74
CA ASP A 86 5.69 -9.98 -5.45
C ASP A 86 7.15 -9.64 -5.08
N ARG A 87 7.34 -8.58 -4.28
CA ARG A 87 8.65 -8.05 -3.88
C ARG A 87 9.12 -8.47 -2.48
N GLY A 88 8.67 -9.63 -1.99
CA GLY A 88 9.08 -10.16 -0.69
C GLY A 88 8.50 -9.37 0.48
N SER A 89 9.14 -9.44 1.65
CA SER A 89 8.67 -8.74 2.85
C SER A 89 8.64 -7.22 2.65
N LEU A 90 7.58 -6.61 3.18
CA LEU A 90 7.32 -5.17 3.15
C LEU A 90 7.44 -4.62 4.58
N GLU A 91 8.15 -3.50 4.72
CA GLU A 91 8.17 -2.69 5.94
C GLU A 91 7.43 -1.38 5.67
N ILE A 92 6.32 -1.18 6.37
CA ILE A 92 5.42 -0.04 6.20
C ILE A 92 5.40 0.76 7.50
N THR A 93 5.86 2.00 7.44
CA THR A 93 5.75 2.94 8.56
C THR A 93 4.66 3.95 8.24
N LEU A 94 3.67 4.03 9.12
CA LEU A 94 2.58 5.00 9.05
C LEU A 94 2.75 6.01 10.18
N ASP A 95 2.87 7.27 9.79
CA ASP A 95 2.96 8.43 10.68
C ASP A 95 1.66 9.23 10.57
N SER A 96 0.92 9.44 11.64
CA SER A 96 -0.19 10.40 11.69
C SER A 96 0.25 11.65 12.44
N LEU A 97 0.32 12.77 11.73
CA LEU A 97 0.83 14.03 12.27
C LEU A 97 -0.21 14.71 13.16
N VAL A 98 0.26 15.18 14.32
CA VAL A 98 -0.52 16.06 15.19
C VAL A 98 -0.44 17.48 14.62
N ASN A 99 -1.59 18.10 14.39
CA ASN A 99 -1.68 19.51 14.01
C ASN A 99 -2.71 20.22 14.89
N ASP A 100 -2.34 21.35 15.49
CA ASP A 100 -3.23 22.17 16.34
C ASP A 100 -3.95 21.38 17.44
N ARG A 101 -3.25 20.45 18.11
CA ARG A 101 -3.83 19.53 19.13
C ARG A 101 -4.97 18.67 18.58
N SER A 102 -4.97 18.41 17.27
CA SER A 102 -5.82 17.46 16.59
C SER A 102 -4.96 16.41 15.88
N VAL A 103 -5.39 15.16 15.89
CA VAL A 103 -4.67 14.07 15.20
C VAL A 103 -5.64 13.06 14.64
N TYR A 104 -5.35 12.57 13.44
CA TYR A 104 -6.09 11.43 12.91
C TYR A 104 -5.62 10.18 13.64
N SER A 105 -6.52 9.43 14.29
CA SER A 105 -6.15 8.19 14.98
C SER A 105 -6.35 6.99 14.05
N PRO A 106 -5.27 6.43 13.47
CA PRO A 106 -5.41 5.44 12.41
C PRO A 106 -5.56 4.04 12.98
N SER A 107 -6.52 3.30 12.46
CA SER A 107 -6.60 1.84 12.49
C SER A 107 -6.37 1.33 11.08
N VAL A 108 -5.65 0.22 10.93
CA VAL A 108 -5.24 -0.29 9.63
C VAL A 108 -5.64 -1.74 9.48
N VAL A 109 -6.37 -2.05 8.41
CA VAL A 109 -6.61 -3.43 7.97
C VAL A 109 -5.83 -3.69 6.70
N VAL A 110 -5.09 -4.79 6.69
CA VAL A 110 -4.43 -5.33 5.52
C VAL A 110 -5.35 -6.39 4.93
N LEU A 111 -5.61 -6.32 3.64
CA LEU A 111 -6.41 -7.30 2.91
C LEU A 111 -5.54 -8.01 1.87
N ASP A 112 -5.86 -9.28 1.61
CA ASP A 112 -5.29 -10.08 0.54
C ASP A 112 -5.84 -9.69 -0.85
N GLU A 113 -5.39 -10.39 -1.90
CA GLU A 113 -5.86 -10.18 -3.28
C GLU A 113 -7.38 -10.39 -3.46
N GLN A 114 -8.01 -11.14 -2.57
CA GLN A 114 -9.44 -11.42 -2.59
C GLN A 114 -10.22 -10.44 -1.70
N LEU A 115 -9.58 -9.35 -1.25
CA LEU A 115 -10.12 -8.34 -0.33
C LEU A 115 -10.58 -8.95 1.01
N ARG A 116 -9.91 -10.01 1.48
CA ARG A 116 -10.15 -10.60 2.79
C ARG A 116 -9.14 -10.09 3.79
N PRO A 117 -9.56 -9.80 5.03
CA PRO A 117 -8.64 -9.42 6.10
C PRO A 117 -7.51 -10.44 6.29
N ALA A 118 -6.27 -9.96 6.22
CA ALA A 118 -5.04 -10.75 6.39
C ALA A 118 -4.25 -10.32 7.63
N ALA A 119 -4.30 -9.03 8.00
CA ALA A 119 -3.74 -8.51 9.24
C ALA A 119 -4.52 -7.27 9.70
N PHE A 120 -4.49 -6.98 10.99
CA PHE A 120 -5.20 -5.86 11.57
C PHE A 120 -4.38 -5.18 12.67
N TYR A 121 -4.24 -3.86 12.56
CA TYR A 121 -3.49 -2.99 13.47
C TYR A 121 -4.45 -1.95 14.04
N PRO A 122 -4.89 -2.08 15.30
CA PRO A 122 -5.77 -1.10 15.92
C PRO A 122 -5.04 0.21 16.21
N SER A 123 -5.78 1.27 16.52
CA SER A 123 -5.24 2.59 16.90
C SER A 123 -4.19 2.54 18.02
N SER A 124 -4.36 1.65 18.99
CA SER A 124 -3.42 1.44 20.10
C SER A 124 -2.04 0.95 19.66
N TYR A 125 -1.91 0.40 18.44
CA TYR A 125 -0.63 0.02 17.85
C TYR A 125 0.22 1.24 17.48
N PHE A 126 -0.41 2.38 17.22
CA PHE A 126 0.25 3.61 16.79
C PHE A 126 0.56 4.48 18.00
N ALA A 127 1.77 4.31 18.55
CA ALA A 127 2.18 5.00 19.76
C ALA A 127 2.57 6.46 19.47
N TYR A 128 2.33 7.34 20.44
CA TYR A 128 2.79 8.71 20.38
C TYR A 128 4.31 8.80 20.34
N LYS A 129 4.82 9.60 19.40
CA LYS A 129 6.21 10.01 19.28
C LYS A 129 6.29 11.54 19.35
N GLN A 130 7.10 12.02 20.27
CA GLN A 130 7.42 13.44 20.40
C GLN A 130 8.10 13.98 19.13
N ALA A 131 7.96 15.28 18.91
CA ALA A 131 8.67 16.02 17.88
C ALA A 131 10.19 15.81 17.98
N GLY A 132 10.83 15.70 16.83
CA GLY A 132 12.28 15.63 16.65
C GLY A 132 12.75 16.70 15.67
N VAL A 133 14.05 16.72 15.37
CA VAL A 133 14.69 17.78 14.57
C VAL A 133 14.04 17.98 13.19
N MET A 134 13.47 16.92 12.61
CA MET A 134 12.90 16.90 11.26
C MET A 134 11.45 16.40 11.21
N SER A 135 10.82 16.16 12.36
CA SER A 135 9.50 15.51 12.45
C SER A 135 8.69 16.14 13.56
N GLY A 136 7.43 16.49 13.28
CA GLY A 136 6.50 16.93 14.34
C GLY A 136 6.06 15.79 15.25
N ASP A 137 5.26 16.17 16.25
CA ASP A 137 4.50 15.25 17.08
C ASP A 137 3.59 14.37 16.21
N ARG A 138 3.55 13.07 16.50
CA ARG A 138 2.83 12.10 15.66
C ARG A 138 2.45 10.83 16.40
N LEU A 139 1.47 10.12 15.88
CA LEU A 139 1.26 8.70 16.16
C LEU A 139 2.02 7.88 15.11
N GLU A 140 2.85 6.94 15.52
CA GLU A 140 3.73 6.18 14.63
C GLU A 140 3.58 4.68 14.87
N GLY A 141 3.52 3.91 13.77
CA GLY A 141 3.51 2.45 13.81
C GLY A 141 4.23 1.87 12.61
N THR A 142 5.05 0.83 12.84
CA THR A 142 5.81 0.13 11.79
C THR A 142 5.34 -1.30 11.65
N MET A 143 4.67 -1.59 10.55
CA MET A 143 4.10 -2.88 10.20
C MET A 143 5.07 -3.64 9.28
N LYS A 144 5.47 -4.84 9.69
CA LYS A 144 6.24 -5.76 8.85
C LYS A 144 5.29 -6.82 8.30
N LEU A 145 5.09 -6.82 6.99
CA LEU A 145 4.19 -7.72 6.30
C LEU A 145 5.00 -8.65 5.42
N THR A 146 4.73 -9.95 5.49
CA THR A 146 5.30 -10.95 4.59
C THR A 146 4.16 -11.53 3.77
N PRO A 147 3.97 -11.08 2.52
CA PRO A 147 2.92 -11.62 1.68
C PRO A 147 3.10 -13.11 1.42
N ALA A 148 1.99 -13.83 1.22
CA ALA A 148 2.05 -15.25 0.92
C ALA A 148 2.62 -15.50 -0.48
N LEU A 149 3.26 -16.67 -0.66
CA LEU A 149 3.80 -17.10 -1.96
C LEU A 149 2.68 -17.10 -3.01
N GLY A 150 2.92 -16.39 -4.12
CA GLY A 150 1.98 -16.28 -5.23
C GLY A 150 1.05 -15.05 -5.19
N GLN A 151 1.04 -14.28 -4.10
CA GLN A 151 0.37 -12.98 -4.07
C GLN A 151 1.17 -11.95 -4.86
N LYS A 152 0.52 -11.28 -5.80
CA LYS A 152 1.05 -10.18 -6.61
C LYS A 152 0.80 -8.83 -5.96
N GLN A 153 -0.28 -8.68 -5.20
CA GLN A 153 -0.59 -7.45 -4.47
C GLN A 153 -1.31 -7.68 -3.14
N ILE A 154 -1.23 -6.69 -2.24
CA ILE A 154 -2.05 -6.57 -1.04
C ILE A 154 -2.70 -5.20 -1.00
N TYR A 155 -3.76 -5.08 -0.22
CA TYR A 155 -4.51 -3.85 -0.04
C TYR A 155 -4.36 -3.37 1.39
N LEU A 156 -4.13 -2.07 1.56
CA LEU A 156 -3.97 -1.42 2.87
C LEU A 156 -5.06 -0.38 3.01
N LEU A 157 -5.96 -0.57 3.97
CA LEU A 157 -7.00 0.40 4.28
C LEU A 157 -6.72 1.01 5.66
N VAL A 158 -6.51 2.33 5.65
CA VAL A 158 -6.36 3.15 6.84
C VAL A 158 -7.67 3.87 7.09
N TYR A 159 -8.20 3.71 8.29
CA TYR A 159 -9.47 4.29 8.72
C TYR A 159 -9.39 4.69 10.19
N THR A 160 -10.48 5.21 10.73
CA THR A 160 -10.64 5.45 12.17
C THR A 160 -11.98 4.91 12.64
N THR A 161 -12.13 4.69 13.94
CA THR A 161 -13.35 4.14 14.52
C THR A 161 -14.05 5.15 15.42
N ARG A 162 -15.32 4.91 15.73
CA ARG A 162 -16.07 5.73 16.71
C ARG A 162 -15.39 5.82 18.07
N GLN A 163 -14.82 4.71 18.54
CA GLN A 163 -14.12 4.66 19.82
C GLN A 163 -12.82 5.47 19.76
N ASP A 164 -12.09 5.34 18.65
CA ASP A 164 -10.85 6.09 18.45
C ASP A 164 -11.13 7.60 18.37
N LEU A 165 -12.18 8.02 17.66
CA LEU A 165 -12.57 9.44 17.58
C LEU A 165 -12.97 10.05 18.92
N ALA A 166 -13.50 9.25 19.84
CA ALA A 166 -13.83 9.70 21.20
C ALA A 166 -12.62 9.73 22.15
N ALA A 167 -11.53 9.06 21.78
CA ALA A 167 -10.31 9.01 22.56
C ALA A 167 -9.44 10.26 22.35
N THR A 168 -8.42 10.38 23.20
CA THR A 168 -7.46 11.48 23.17
C THR A 168 -6.06 10.97 23.43
N THR A 169 -5.06 11.65 22.88
CA THR A 169 -3.65 11.35 23.12
C THR A 169 -3.01 12.45 23.94
N GLN A 170 -2.36 12.10 25.06
CA GLN A 170 -1.53 13.04 25.80
C GLN A 170 -0.22 13.26 25.03
N LEU A 171 0.05 14.51 24.67
CA LEU A 171 1.30 14.90 24.02
C LEU A 171 2.38 15.14 25.08
N LEU A 172 3.60 15.43 24.66
CA LEU A 172 4.64 15.94 25.55
C LEU A 172 4.69 17.46 25.41
N ASP A 173 4.65 18.18 26.54
CA ASP A 173 4.77 19.63 26.48
C ASP A 173 6.14 20.05 25.90
N PRO A 174 6.18 21.01 24.95
CA PRO A 174 7.44 21.47 24.35
C PRO A 174 8.48 21.96 25.36
N ALA A 175 8.07 22.59 26.47
CA ALA A 175 8.99 23.04 27.50
C ALA A 175 9.59 21.87 28.30
N LYS A 176 8.81 20.79 28.52
CA LYS A 176 9.35 19.55 29.08
C LYS A 176 10.29 18.86 28.12
N ALA A 177 9.90 18.74 26.85
CA ALA A 177 10.74 18.14 25.81
C ALA A 177 12.09 18.86 25.68
N TYR A 178 12.08 20.20 25.69
CA TYR A 178 13.28 21.02 25.68
C TYR A 178 14.15 20.80 26.91
N ALA A 179 13.56 20.85 28.11
CA ALA A 179 14.28 20.63 29.37
C ALA A 179 14.97 19.25 29.39
N LEU A 180 14.27 18.20 28.98
CA LEU A 180 14.83 16.86 28.82
C LEU A 180 15.97 16.83 27.80
N GLY A 181 15.82 17.53 26.67
CA GLY A 181 16.84 17.60 25.61
C GLY A 181 18.13 18.31 26.02
N VAL A 182 18.06 19.30 26.91
CA VAL A 182 19.24 20.02 27.43
C VAL A 182 19.76 19.47 28.77
N GLY A 183 19.18 18.37 29.28
CA GLY A 183 19.58 17.74 30.54
C GLY A 183 19.14 18.48 31.81
N ASN A 184 18.18 19.39 31.70
CA ASN A 184 17.59 20.10 32.83
C ASN A 184 16.40 19.31 33.43
N ALA A 185 16.04 19.64 34.67
CA ALA A 185 14.83 19.11 35.28
C ALA A 185 13.57 19.57 34.51
N ALA A 186 12.65 18.64 34.25
CA ALA A 186 11.40 18.97 33.57
C ALA A 186 10.52 19.91 34.42
N PRO A 187 9.94 20.98 33.84
CA PRO A 187 9.00 21.83 34.54
C PRO A 187 7.76 21.07 34.99
N ASN A 188 7.19 21.44 36.14
CA ASN A 188 5.94 20.88 36.64
C ASN A 188 4.73 21.59 36.00
N ILE A 189 4.51 21.32 34.71
CA ILE A 189 3.37 21.82 33.93
C ILE A 189 2.55 20.65 33.40
N PRO A 190 1.21 20.74 33.27
CA PRO A 190 0.41 19.70 32.63
C PRO A 190 0.78 19.55 31.15
N ASP A 191 0.75 18.33 30.62
CA ASP A 191 0.96 18.13 29.19
C ASP A 191 -0.30 18.47 28.37
N PRO A 192 -0.13 18.99 27.13
CA PRO A 192 -1.25 19.22 26.25
C PRO A 192 -1.89 17.90 25.79
N ILE A 193 -3.20 17.93 25.57
CA ILE A 193 -3.98 16.79 25.08
C ILE A 193 -4.37 17.04 23.63
N ALA A 194 -4.12 16.08 22.75
CA ALA A 194 -4.61 16.06 21.38
C ALA A 194 -5.94 15.32 21.29
N HIS A 195 -6.92 15.93 20.63
CA HIS A 195 -8.19 15.30 20.29
C HIS A 195 -8.05 14.50 19.00
N HIS A 196 -8.75 13.37 18.92
CA HIS A 196 -8.77 12.59 17.69
C HIS A 196 -9.80 13.18 16.70
N SER A 197 -9.44 13.21 15.42
CA SER A 197 -10.27 13.76 14.35
C SER A 197 -10.40 12.80 13.18
N SER A 198 -11.50 12.90 12.43
CA SER A 198 -11.73 12.10 11.21
C SER A 198 -10.95 12.62 9.99
N THR A 199 -10.20 13.70 10.16
CA THR A 199 -9.33 14.33 9.16
C THR A 199 -7.94 14.56 9.76
N GLY A 200 -6.93 14.65 8.92
CA GLY A 200 -5.55 14.87 9.34
C GLY A 200 -4.54 14.61 8.23
N ALA A 201 -3.25 14.63 8.57
CA ALA A 201 -2.17 14.36 7.62
C ALA A 201 -1.44 13.09 8.02
N LEU A 202 -1.30 12.17 7.07
CA LEU A 202 -0.56 10.92 7.22
C LEU A 202 0.71 10.98 6.36
N ASN A 203 1.81 10.39 6.83
CA ASN A 203 2.92 10.01 5.97
C ASN A 203 3.01 8.48 5.94
N LEU A 204 3.00 7.91 4.74
CA LEU A 204 3.19 6.48 4.53
C LEU A 204 4.55 6.25 3.90
N LYS A 205 5.40 5.50 4.59
CA LYS A 205 6.71 5.06 4.08
C LYS A 205 6.65 3.56 3.87
N VAL A 206 6.99 3.11 2.67
CA VAL A 206 6.98 1.69 2.33
C VAL A 206 8.33 1.28 1.76
N LYS A 207 8.90 0.21 2.30
CA LYS A 207 10.13 -0.42 1.83
C LYS A 207 9.87 -1.89 1.52
N SER A 208 10.62 -2.43 0.56
CA SER A 208 10.65 -3.85 0.25
C SER A 208 12.06 -4.38 0.53
N GLU A 209 12.15 -5.52 1.22
CA GLU A 209 13.43 -6.13 1.60
C GLU A 209 14.20 -6.72 0.40
N GLN A 210 13.55 -6.92 -0.76
CA GLN A 210 14.24 -7.38 -1.98
C GLN A 210 15.25 -6.36 -2.53
N ASN A 211 15.11 -5.08 -2.16
CA ASN A 211 16.02 -4.03 -2.64
C ASN A 211 17.36 -3.99 -1.87
N MET A 212 17.64 -4.97 -1.01
CA MET A 212 18.99 -5.27 -0.55
C MET A 212 19.76 -5.95 -1.70
N GLY A 213 19.95 -5.21 -2.80
CA GLY A 213 20.65 -5.66 -3.98
C GLY A 213 22.08 -6.01 -3.63
N SER A 214 22.42 -7.30 -3.69
CA SER A 214 23.79 -7.73 -3.88
C SER A 214 24.29 -7.10 -5.18
N VAL A 215 25.26 -6.20 -5.09
CA VAL A 215 25.99 -5.70 -6.27
C VAL A 215 26.74 -6.90 -6.85
N MET A 216 26.32 -7.37 -8.02
CA MET A 216 27.11 -8.32 -8.82
C MET A 216 28.37 -7.58 -9.31
N ILE A 217 29.48 -7.75 -8.58
CA ILE A 217 30.79 -7.28 -9.01
C ILE A 217 31.32 -8.26 -10.06
N GLY A 218 31.40 -7.85 -11.32
CA GLY A 218 32.04 -8.66 -12.37
C GLY A 218 31.41 -8.66 -13.77
N LEU A 219 30.26 -8.02 -14.00
CA LEU A 219 29.77 -7.84 -15.39
C LEU A 219 30.52 -6.68 -16.07
N PRO A 220 31.15 -6.87 -17.24
CA PRO A 220 31.68 -5.77 -18.03
C PRO A 220 30.51 -4.90 -18.52
N MET A 221 30.53 -3.65 -18.09
CA MET A 221 29.64 -2.58 -18.51
C MET A 221 29.70 -2.40 -20.04
N THR A 222 28.69 -2.86 -20.77
CA THR A 222 28.44 -2.32 -22.11
C THR A 222 27.68 -1.02 -21.94
N THR A 223 28.42 0.09 -21.93
CA THR A 223 27.88 1.43 -22.02
C THR A 223 27.13 1.59 -23.35
N SER A 224 25.80 1.70 -23.31
CA SER A 224 25.04 2.30 -24.41
C SER A 224 24.21 3.44 -23.86
N THR A 225 24.87 4.59 -23.73
CA THR A 225 24.23 5.90 -23.78
C THR A 225 23.81 6.17 -25.21
N ALA A 226 22.53 6.03 -25.53
CA ALA A 226 21.95 6.58 -26.76
C ALA A 226 21.14 7.84 -26.39
N PRO A 227 21.62 9.05 -26.77
CA PRO A 227 20.87 10.29 -26.58
C PRO A 227 19.69 10.36 -27.56
N ALA A 228 18.54 10.80 -27.06
CA ALA A 228 17.35 11.09 -27.87
C ALA A 228 17.64 12.25 -28.85
N PRO A 229 17.24 12.16 -30.13
CA PRO A 229 17.39 13.26 -31.07
C PRO A 229 16.34 14.35 -30.75
N VAL A 230 16.82 15.51 -30.32
CA VAL A 230 16.05 16.75 -30.27
C VAL A 230 15.94 17.35 -31.67
N VAL A 231 14.71 17.46 -32.18
CA VAL A 231 14.38 18.24 -33.38
C VAL A 231 13.98 19.65 -32.94
N VAL A 232 14.66 20.68 -33.50
CA VAL A 232 14.39 22.10 -33.27
C VAL A 232 14.00 22.77 -34.59
N GLY A 233 12.87 23.50 -34.58
CA GLY A 233 12.33 24.35 -35.68
C GLY A 233 11.30 23.62 -36.54
N SER A 234 10.09 24.10 -36.83
CA SER A 234 9.61 25.48 -36.99
C SER A 234 8.06 25.52 -37.00
N ALA A 235 7.47 26.58 -36.42
CA ALA A 235 6.18 27.23 -36.73
C ALA A 235 4.83 26.45 -36.74
N THR A 236 3.94 26.83 -35.82
CA THR A 236 2.45 26.79 -35.90
C THR A 236 1.89 27.77 -36.96
N PRO A 237 0.60 27.75 -37.42
CA PRO A 237 -0.61 27.26 -36.72
C PRO A 237 -1.72 26.51 -37.53
N ALA A 238 -2.59 25.85 -36.73
CA ALA A 238 -4.00 25.44 -36.87
C ALA A 238 -4.82 25.64 -38.16
N VAL A 239 -5.67 24.65 -38.55
CA VAL A 239 -7.11 24.79 -38.92
C VAL A 239 -7.91 23.44 -38.80
N ALA A 240 -9.08 23.51 -38.13
CA ALA A 240 -10.38 22.81 -38.26
C ALA A 240 -10.65 21.29 -38.02
N ALA A 241 -11.43 21.05 -36.94
CA ALA A 241 -12.77 20.44 -36.84
C ALA A 241 -13.10 19.01 -37.35
N ALA A 242 -13.27 18.08 -36.37
CA ALA A 242 -14.43 17.19 -36.02
C ALA A 242 -15.12 16.28 -37.10
N PRO A 243 -15.92 15.22 -36.75
CA PRO A 243 -15.99 14.35 -35.55
C PRO A 243 -16.19 12.82 -35.86
N VAL A 244 -16.40 12.01 -34.79
CA VAL A 244 -17.05 10.66 -34.66
C VAL A 244 -16.51 9.39 -35.37
N ALA A 245 -16.17 8.36 -34.57
CA ALA A 245 -16.85 7.04 -34.48
C ALA A 245 -15.90 5.88 -34.09
N ALA A 246 -16.28 5.09 -33.08
CA ALA A 246 -15.92 3.67 -32.92
C ALA A 246 -16.91 2.82 -33.75
N PRO A 247 -16.63 1.58 -34.23
CA PRO A 247 -15.95 0.47 -33.51
C PRO A 247 -15.01 -0.45 -34.37
N ALA A 248 -14.42 -1.46 -33.68
CA ALA A 248 -13.60 -2.64 -34.10
C ALA A 248 -13.87 -3.27 -35.50
N PRO A 249 -12.98 -4.10 -36.14
CA PRO A 249 -12.10 -5.15 -35.57
C PRO A 249 -10.70 -5.35 -36.23
N ALA A 250 -9.93 -6.32 -35.72
CA ALA A 250 -8.56 -6.68 -36.11
C ALA A 250 -8.35 -6.91 -37.62
N ALA A 251 -7.25 -6.35 -38.13
CA ALA A 251 -6.72 -6.57 -39.46
C ALA A 251 -5.24 -7.05 -39.39
N PRO A 252 -4.76 -7.79 -40.41
CA PRO A 252 -3.59 -8.67 -40.33
C PRO A 252 -2.25 -7.92 -40.27
N ALA A 253 -1.27 -8.56 -39.63
CA ALA A 253 0.10 -8.06 -39.54
C ALA A 253 0.69 -7.79 -40.93
N GLU A 254 1.12 -6.55 -41.14
CA GLU A 254 1.91 -6.16 -42.31
C GLU A 254 3.24 -6.95 -42.32
N PRO A 255 3.71 -7.38 -43.50
CA PRO A 255 4.96 -8.12 -43.62
C PRO A 255 6.12 -7.25 -43.12
N MET A 256 6.96 -7.86 -42.29
CA MET A 256 8.13 -7.24 -41.68
C MET A 256 9.06 -6.67 -42.77
N LEU A 257 9.68 -5.52 -42.49
CA LEU A 257 10.68 -4.93 -43.38
C LEU A 257 11.80 -5.94 -43.69
N ASN A 258 12.21 -6.09 -44.96
CA ASN A 258 13.21 -7.08 -45.40
C ASN A 258 14.52 -7.04 -44.60
N ASP A 259 14.94 -5.85 -44.16
CA ASP A 259 16.15 -5.67 -43.35
C ASP A 259 16.04 -6.33 -41.95
N THR A 260 14.84 -6.29 -41.38
CA THR A 260 14.52 -6.94 -40.10
C THR A 260 14.48 -8.46 -40.27
N GLU A 261 14.02 -8.96 -41.42
CA GLU A 261 13.96 -10.41 -41.68
C GLU A 261 15.35 -11.03 -41.82
N ALA A 262 16.26 -10.33 -42.51
CA ALA A 262 17.67 -10.74 -42.59
C ALA A 262 18.33 -10.80 -41.20
N TYR A 263 18.01 -9.86 -40.32
CA TYR A 263 18.54 -9.83 -38.94
C TYR A 263 18.13 -11.08 -38.16
N PHE A 264 16.84 -11.42 -38.15
CA PHE A 264 16.35 -12.61 -37.44
C PHE A 264 16.88 -13.91 -38.07
N ASN A 265 16.90 -14.02 -39.40
CA ASN A 265 17.41 -15.21 -40.07
C ASN A 265 18.91 -15.46 -39.81
N ASN A 266 19.72 -14.40 -39.74
CA ASN A 266 21.13 -14.51 -39.37
C ASN A 266 21.29 -14.89 -37.89
N GLY A 267 20.49 -14.30 -37.00
CA GLY A 267 20.49 -14.65 -35.58
C GLY A 267 20.13 -16.12 -35.32
N ILE A 268 19.10 -16.63 -36.02
CA ILE A 268 18.69 -18.04 -35.98
C ILE A 268 19.83 -18.94 -36.44
N LYS A 269 20.45 -18.67 -37.61
CA LYS A 269 21.58 -19.45 -38.12
C LYS A 269 22.78 -19.47 -37.15
N GLN A 270 23.11 -18.33 -36.55
CA GLN A 270 24.22 -18.23 -35.60
C GLN A 270 23.94 -18.99 -34.31
N ALA A 271 22.74 -18.84 -33.74
CA ALA A 271 22.34 -19.54 -32.52
C ALA A 271 22.30 -21.06 -32.75
N VAL A 272 21.74 -21.51 -33.87
CA VAL A 272 21.78 -22.93 -34.23
C VAL A 272 23.23 -23.38 -34.41
N LYS A 273 24.10 -22.64 -35.10
CA LYS A 273 25.53 -22.96 -35.26
C LYS A 273 26.26 -23.07 -33.90
N ALA A 274 25.95 -22.20 -32.95
CA ALA A 274 26.49 -22.24 -31.60
C ALA A 274 25.98 -23.42 -30.75
N GLY A 275 24.89 -24.09 -31.17
CA GLY A 275 24.26 -25.17 -30.39
C GLY A 275 23.22 -24.66 -29.41
N ASP A 276 22.97 -23.35 -29.38
CA ASP A 276 21.98 -22.69 -28.54
C ASP A 276 20.58 -22.78 -29.18
N ILE A 277 20.00 -23.98 -29.14
CA ILE A 277 18.68 -24.25 -29.75
C ILE A 277 17.58 -23.41 -29.08
N ASP A 278 17.65 -23.18 -27.77
CA ASP A 278 16.69 -22.34 -27.04
C ASP A 278 16.69 -20.88 -27.53
N LYS A 279 17.88 -20.34 -27.79
CA LYS A 279 18.04 -18.99 -28.32
C LYS A 279 17.52 -18.89 -29.76
N ALA A 280 17.77 -19.91 -30.57
CA ALA A 280 17.27 -20.00 -31.93
C ALA A 280 15.73 -20.08 -31.99
N LEU A 281 15.10 -20.86 -31.10
CA LEU A 281 13.64 -20.94 -30.96
C LEU A 281 13.03 -19.60 -30.55
N LYS A 282 13.66 -18.90 -29.60
CA LYS A 282 13.19 -17.58 -29.16
C LYS A 282 13.22 -16.55 -30.30
N LEU A 283 14.31 -16.51 -31.05
CA LEU A 283 14.45 -15.63 -32.22
C LEU A 283 13.46 -15.96 -33.33
N MET A 284 13.18 -17.24 -33.56
CA MET A 284 12.16 -17.68 -34.53
C MET A 284 10.76 -17.22 -34.12
N ASN A 285 10.36 -17.47 -32.87
CA ASN A 285 9.02 -17.08 -32.38
C ASN A 285 8.82 -15.56 -32.39
N GLU A 286 9.89 -14.80 -32.11
CA GLU A 286 9.84 -13.34 -32.14
C GLU A 286 9.71 -12.82 -33.57
N ALA A 287 10.43 -13.41 -34.52
CA ALA A 287 10.30 -13.09 -35.94
C ALA A 287 8.90 -13.45 -36.49
N GLU A 288 8.33 -14.60 -36.12
CA GLU A 288 6.96 -15.00 -36.50
C GLU A 288 5.92 -14.04 -35.94
N LYS A 289 6.08 -13.62 -34.67
CA LYS A 289 5.19 -12.63 -34.03
C LYS A 289 5.23 -11.28 -34.75
N LEU A 290 6.36 -10.94 -35.35
CA LEU A 290 6.55 -9.74 -36.15
C LEU A 290 6.18 -9.93 -37.64
N GLY A 291 5.63 -11.08 -38.02
CA GLY A 291 5.12 -11.34 -39.36
C GLY A 291 6.13 -11.93 -40.34
N SER A 292 7.29 -12.44 -39.88
CA SER A 292 8.23 -13.15 -40.75
C SER A 292 7.68 -14.50 -41.18
N THR A 293 7.74 -14.75 -42.49
CA THR A 293 7.34 -16.03 -43.09
C THR A 293 8.52 -16.97 -43.29
N THR A 294 9.76 -16.47 -43.26
CA THR A 294 10.99 -17.25 -43.53
C THR A 294 11.74 -17.72 -42.28
N ALA A 295 11.41 -17.20 -41.09
CA ALA A 295 12.10 -17.53 -39.83
C ALA A 295 11.99 -19.02 -39.47
N ARG A 296 10.81 -19.62 -39.62
CA ARG A 296 10.58 -21.05 -39.33
C ARG A 296 11.38 -21.96 -40.26
N GLU A 297 11.37 -21.66 -41.55
CA GLU A 297 12.11 -22.43 -42.56
C GLU A 297 13.62 -22.34 -42.30
N THR A 298 14.11 -21.14 -41.98
CA THR A 298 15.52 -20.91 -41.63
C THR A 298 15.95 -21.70 -40.40
N PHE A 299 15.10 -21.78 -39.37
CA PHE A 299 15.36 -22.61 -38.19
C PHE A 299 15.46 -24.10 -38.55
N ILE A 300 14.45 -24.64 -39.24
CA ILE A 300 14.40 -26.06 -39.62
C ILE A 300 15.60 -26.45 -40.49
N GLY A 301 15.94 -25.62 -41.49
CA GLY A 301 17.10 -25.85 -42.36
C GLY A 301 18.43 -25.83 -41.60
N SER A 302 18.57 -24.91 -40.63
CA SER A 302 19.79 -24.79 -39.83
C SER A 302 19.97 -25.95 -38.86
N VAL A 303 18.89 -26.46 -38.27
CA VAL A 303 18.94 -27.60 -37.33
C VAL A 303 19.17 -28.92 -38.07
N LYS A 304 18.56 -29.08 -39.26
CA LYS A 304 18.74 -30.28 -40.09
C LYS A 304 20.16 -30.40 -40.66
N GLY A 305 20.85 -29.28 -40.90
CA GLY A 305 22.25 -29.27 -41.37
C GLY A 305 23.31 -29.59 -40.30
N LYS A 306 22.90 -29.89 -39.05
CA LYS A 306 23.78 -30.29 -37.95
C LYS A 306 23.81 -31.81 -37.69
N GLY A 307 23.05 -32.60 -38.46
CA GLY A 307 23.08 -34.06 -38.44
C GLY A 307 24.12 -34.64 -39.38
#